data_AF-A0A942UUE6-F1
#
_entry.id   AF-A0A942UUE6-F1
#
_cell.length_a   1.000
_cell.length_b   1.000
_cell.length_c   1.000
_cell.angle_alpha   90.00
_cell.angle_beta   90.00
_cell.angle_gamma   90.00
#
_symmetry.space_group_name_H-M   'P 1'
#
loop_
_entity.id
_entity.type
_entity.pdbx_description
1 polymer ?
#
loop_
_entity_poly.entity_id
_entity_poly.type
_entity_poly.pdbx_seq_one_letter_code
_entity_poly.pdbx_strand_id
1 'polypeptide(L)'
;MKKQITLILIIMLILTFSSQSFAFNNTSSNPTIEDVLIIKAGTGIDSIGYTPIMPEVERQFPESFFVSNNGKTFFILDTVNKRILEYEKQELVKKIEIPFIEYAKDLIVLKDKIYVLEGNEDNTIYRIDMNGNIDEIIKKPEQLKQYQINQLNIDKNNNLILVYDGNKLYDIINSKIISNSDVSVKSISPKKGKIKTKEGIEIDVAFEELYGSINIHNITKEGYIYTSVEDVADTSKILVEHTIRKYNKTGKLEGIAAIPMERYISFPNKYMNVTNNGDIYIMIIEENQVIISKVNLDKNFKSTLKQKKSEYSIEDEEKNTNDDDIIITPMYDPSIPSRSTVNSRANSMTGYKWTYNSSNGQHSSYSYVTKPDYLVNTSYGSSLTGIPYCWGGFDGHDRSSTGSWSNFGSAMSMGKEAGNVYTSGSYKSSTAGLDCSGFVSAALQFGSKYGTYGLNDMSDPISSSQLKYMDILIKPGSHVLFFYSWNSDKTVVNSKEATTSGYDKTKSYTRTWSWLSSNGYSAKTFGLR
;
A
#
# COMPACT_ATOMS: atom_id res chain seq x y z
N MET A 1 -87.61 -30.02 50.43
CA MET A 1 -86.33 -30.75 50.36
C MET A 1 -86.06 -31.15 48.92
N LYS A 2 -85.24 -30.37 48.22
CA LYS A 2 -84.90 -30.52 46.80
C LYS A 2 -83.40 -30.24 46.63
N LYS A 3 -82.71 -31.20 45.99
CA LYS A 3 -81.59 -31.11 45.03
C LYS A 3 -80.46 -30.09 45.33
N GLN A 4 -79.26 -30.55 45.74
CA GLN A 4 -78.12 -30.87 44.86
C GLN A 4 -77.79 -29.79 43.82
N ILE A 5 -76.58 -29.22 43.89
CA ILE A 5 -75.62 -29.08 42.78
C ILE A 5 -74.23 -28.82 43.38
N THR A 6 -73.31 -29.71 43.02
CA THR A 6 -71.87 -29.69 43.25
C THR A 6 -71.21 -28.68 42.30
N LEU A 7 -70.32 -27.81 42.80
CA LEU A 7 -69.52 -26.92 41.95
C LEU A 7 -68.04 -27.34 42.00
N ILE A 8 -67.58 -27.92 40.89
CA ILE A 8 -66.19 -28.23 40.57
C ILE A 8 -65.59 -26.96 39.93
N LEU A 9 -64.51 -26.43 40.49
CA LEU A 9 -63.78 -25.29 39.92
C LEU A 9 -62.61 -25.82 39.07
N ILE A 10 -62.79 -25.79 37.75
CA ILE A 10 -61.75 -26.04 36.74
C ILE A 10 -61.05 -24.70 36.46
N ILE A 11 -59.77 -24.60 36.81
CA ILE A 11 -58.89 -23.49 36.41
C ILE A 11 -58.44 -23.77 34.98
N MET A 12 -59.02 -23.07 34.02
CA MET A 12 -58.60 -23.08 32.61
C MET A 12 -57.74 -21.84 32.31
N LEU A 13 -56.52 -22.12 31.86
CA LEU A 13 -55.59 -21.31 31.07
C LEU A 13 -56.17 -20.02 30.45
N ILE A 14 -55.60 -18.87 30.84
CA ILE A 14 -55.37 -17.75 29.92
C ILE A 14 -53.86 -17.50 29.92
N LEU A 15 -53.15 -18.22 29.04
CA LEU A 15 -51.81 -17.83 28.62
C LEU A 15 -51.98 -16.62 27.69
N THR A 16 -51.84 -15.43 28.23
CA THR A 16 -51.55 -14.25 27.41
C THR A 16 -50.16 -14.44 26.84
N PHE A 17 -50.07 -14.93 25.60
CA PHE A 17 -48.92 -14.68 24.76
C PHE A 17 -48.84 -13.16 24.58
N SER A 18 -48.04 -12.48 25.40
CA SER A 18 -47.53 -11.17 25.06
C SER A 18 -46.67 -11.36 23.83
N SER A 19 -47.21 -11.05 22.65
CA SER A 19 -46.42 -10.76 21.47
C SER A 19 -45.53 -9.58 21.84
N GLN A 20 -44.31 -9.86 22.30
CA GLN A 20 -43.24 -8.89 22.20
C GLN A 20 -43.04 -8.70 20.70
N SER A 21 -43.69 -7.67 20.17
CA SER A 21 -43.30 -7.07 18.92
C SER A 21 -41.84 -6.65 19.12
N PHE A 22 -40.91 -7.49 18.66
CA PHE A 22 -39.56 -7.04 18.40
C PHE A 22 -39.72 -5.92 17.39
N ALA A 23 -39.66 -4.68 17.89
CA ALA A 23 -39.41 -3.52 17.06
C ALA A 23 -38.03 -3.76 16.46
N PHE A 24 -38.02 -4.35 15.27
CA PHE A 24 -36.87 -4.31 14.40
C PHE A 24 -36.75 -2.84 14.02
N ASN A 25 -35.95 -2.09 14.80
CA ASN A 25 -35.49 -0.78 14.41
C ASN A 25 -34.64 -0.99 13.16
N ASN A 26 -35.31 -1.00 12.02
CA ASN A 26 -34.72 -0.86 10.71
C ASN A 26 -34.31 0.61 10.58
N THR A 27 -33.34 1.04 11.39
CA THR A 27 -32.60 2.26 11.10
C THR A 27 -31.75 1.93 9.89
N SER A 28 -32.28 2.22 8.71
CA SER A 28 -31.48 2.38 7.50
C SER A 28 -30.58 3.61 7.71
N SER A 29 -29.52 3.43 8.49
CA SER A 29 -28.45 4.40 8.58
C SER A 29 -27.54 4.17 7.39
N ASN A 30 -27.36 5.21 6.56
CA ASN A 30 -26.27 5.28 5.59
C ASN A 30 -24.95 4.88 6.27
N PRO A 31 -23.97 4.32 5.55
CA PRO A 31 -22.69 3.98 6.16
C PRO A 31 -22.08 5.25 6.76
N THR A 32 -21.62 5.17 8.01
CA THR A 32 -21.02 6.32 8.70
C THR A 32 -19.54 6.05 8.97
N ILE A 33 -18.75 7.11 8.82
CA ILE A 33 -17.33 7.14 9.18
C ILE A 33 -17.21 8.23 10.24
N GLU A 34 -16.91 7.82 11.46
CA GLU A 34 -16.80 8.71 12.61
C GLU A 34 -15.34 8.81 13.04
N ASP A 35 -14.78 10.02 12.98
CA ASP A 35 -13.40 10.28 13.39
C ASP A 35 -13.30 10.15 14.93
N VAL A 36 -12.45 9.23 15.41
CA VAL A 36 -12.30 8.91 16.84
C VAL A 36 -10.96 9.31 17.44
N LEU A 37 -9.94 9.52 16.59
CA LEU A 37 -8.61 10.01 16.98
C LEU A 37 -8.06 10.88 15.85
N ILE A 38 -7.54 12.06 16.19
CA ILE A 38 -6.95 13.00 15.22
C ILE A 38 -5.58 13.44 15.74
N ILE A 39 -4.54 13.22 14.95
CA ILE A 39 -3.14 13.49 15.31
C ILE A 39 -2.55 14.44 14.29
N LYS A 40 -2.07 15.61 14.74
CA LYS A 40 -1.46 16.60 13.85
C LYS A 40 -0.12 16.11 13.30
N ALA A 41 0.19 16.43 12.05
CA ALA A 41 1.49 16.19 11.48
C ALA A 41 2.55 17.10 12.11
N GLY A 42 3.77 16.59 12.30
CA GLY A 42 4.90 17.34 12.84
C GLY A 42 5.98 16.46 13.51
N THR A 43 6.97 17.12 14.11
CA THR A 43 8.10 16.47 14.81
C THR A 43 8.05 16.61 16.34
N GLY A 44 7.01 17.25 16.88
CA GLY A 44 6.74 17.37 18.31
C GLY A 44 6.44 16.03 18.99
N ILE A 45 6.24 16.06 20.31
CA ILE A 45 6.07 14.83 21.10
C ILE A 45 4.72 14.12 20.85
N ASP A 46 3.70 14.89 20.50
CA ASP A 46 2.31 14.51 20.28
C ASP A 46 1.88 14.56 18.80
N SER A 47 2.80 14.97 17.92
CA SER A 47 2.55 15.02 16.48
C SER A 47 3.03 13.75 15.78
N ILE A 48 2.70 13.59 14.51
CA ILE A 48 3.10 12.43 13.73
C ILE A 48 3.93 12.82 12.51
N GLY A 49 5.01 12.07 12.24
CA GLY A 49 6.04 12.52 11.31
C GLY A 49 5.65 12.34 9.85
N TYR A 50 5.77 13.42 9.08
CA TYR A 50 5.65 13.46 7.62
C TYR A 50 6.97 13.97 7.04
N THR A 51 7.45 13.40 5.95
CA THR A 51 8.58 14.00 5.24
C THR A 51 8.13 15.24 4.46
N PRO A 52 9.01 16.25 4.28
CA PRO A 52 8.69 17.45 3.53
C PRO A 52 8.34 17.15 2.07
N ILE A 53 7.54 18.03 1.46
CA ILE A 53 7.25 18.01 0.03
C ILE A 53 8.54 18.40 -0.72
N MET A 54 9.05 17.50 -1.56
CA MET A 54 10.19 17.77 -2.44
C MET A 54 9.89 17.24 -3.86
N PRO A 55 10.32 17.95 -4.93
CA PRO A 55 10.17 17.45 -6.30
C PRO A 55 10.77 16.06 -6.47
N GLU A 56 10.09 15.23 -7.26
CA GLU A 56 10.39 13.81 -7.51
C GLU A 56 10.85 12.94 -6.30
N VAL A 57 10.40 13.31 -5.09
CA VAL A 57 10.50 12.52 -3.86
C VAL A 57 9.14 11.99 -3.47
N GLU A 58 9.08 10.68 -3.24
CA GLU A 58 7.92 10.07 -2.63
C GLU A 58 7.92 10.40 -1.13
N ARG A 59 6.89 11.13 -0.68
CA ARG A 59 6.72 11.47 0.73
C ARG A 59 6.50 10.20 1.55
N GLN A 60 7.11 10.15 2.72
CA GLN A 60 6.86 9.12 3.72
C GLN A 60 5.85 9.63 4.76
N PHE A 61 4.96 8.72 5.13
CA PHE A 61 3.87 8.93 6.07
C PHE A 61 3.82 7.75 7.06
N PRO A 62 3.01 7.85 8.11
CA PRO A 62 2.65 6.71 8.94
C PRO A 62 2.03 5.58 8.11
N GLU A 63 2.54 4.37 8.28
CA GLU A 63 2.19 3.22 7.43
C GLU A 63 1.18 2.27 8.07
N SER A 64 0.99 2.32 9.40
CA SER A 64 0.20 1.33 10.11
C SER A 64 -0.33 1.81 11.46
N PHE A 65 -1.42 1.17 11.89
CA PHE A 65 -1.94 1.26 13.24
C PHE A 65 -2.53 -0.07 13.70
N PHE A 66 -2.75 -0.14 15.01
CA PHE A 66 -3.48 -1.22 15.64
C PHE A 66 -4.45 -0.69 16.68
N VAL A 67 -5.65 -1.29 16.72
CA VAL A 67 -6.66 -1.00 17.74
C VAL A 67 -6.78 -2.21 18.63
N SER A 68 -6.64 -2.00 19.93
CA SER A 68 -6.84 -3.05 20.93
C SER A 68 -8.29 -3.56 20.92
N ASN A 69 -8.49 -4.80 21.39
CA ASN A 69 -9.81 -5.45 21.37
C ASN A 69 -10.89 -4.73 22.19
N ASN A 70 -10.52 -3.83 23.10
CA ASN A 70 -11.47 -3.03 23.85
C ASN A 70 -12.00 -1.82 23.03
N GLY A 71 -11.41 -1.54 21.86
CA GLY A 71 -11.77 -0.42 20.98
C GLY A 71 -11.39 0.96 21.54
N LYS A 72 -10.49 1.05 22.51
CA LYS A 72 -10.15 2.27 23.26
C LYS A 72 -8.68 2.67 23.16
N THR A 73 -7.78 1.70 23.07
CA THR A 73 -6.34 1.95 22.95
C THR A 73 -5.90 1.78 21.49
N PHE A 74 -5.21 2.79 20.97
CA PHE A 74 -4.72 2.88 19.59
C PHE A 74 -3.20 2.96 19.59
N PHE A 75 -2.54 2.15 18.77
CA PHE A 75 -1.10 2.19 18.54
C PHE A 75 -0.85 2.68 17.12
N ILE A 76 -0.13 3.78 16.97
CA ILE A 76 0.15 4.40 15.67
C ILE A 76 1.64 4.29 15.37
N LEU A 77 1.96 3.75 14.20
CA LEU A 77 3.34 3.62 13.72
C LEU A 77 3.81 4.93 13.10
N ASP A 78 4.65 5.68 13.81
CA ASP A 78 5.29 6.89 13.30
C ASP A 78 6.63 6.52 12.66
N THR A 79 6.55 6.02 11.42
CA THR A 79 7.71 5.53 10.65
C THR A 79 8.76 6.63 10.41
N VAL A 80 8.35 7.89 10.34
CA VAL A 80 9.27 9.02 10.08
C VAL A 80 10.03 9.39 11.35
N ASN A 81 9.35 9.52 12.49
CA ASN A 81 10.01 9.86 13.76
C ASN A 81 10.53 8.62 14.52
N LYS A 82 10.52 7.42 13.92
CA LYS A 82 11.04 6.16 14.47
C LYS A 82 10.47 5.81 15.86
N ARG A 83 9.15 5.91 16.01
CA ARG A 83 8.46 5.64 17.29
C ARG A 83 7.06 5.05 17.08
N ILE A 84 6.49 4.53 18.15
CA ILE A 84 5.08 4.12 18.24
C ILE A 84 4.40 5.01 19.27
N LEU A 85 3.25 5.56 18.89
CA LEU A 85 2.43 6.40 19.76
C LEU A 85 1.21 5.61 20.24
N GLU A 86 1.05 5.50 21.54
CA GLU A 86 -0.10 4.86 22.19
C GLU A 86 -1.07 5.93 22.67
N TYR A 87 -2.30 5.87 22.16
CA TYR A 87 -3.38 6.77 22.52
C TYR A 87 -4.51 6.03 23.22
N GLU A 88 -5.11 6.67 24.20
CA GLU A 88 -6.44 6.32 24.68
C GLU A 88 -7.39 7.50 24.42
N LYS A 89 -8.40 7.27 23.59
CA LYS A 89 -9.21 8.36 23.01
C LYS A 89 -8.31 9.37 22.29
N GLN A 90 -8.28 10.63 22.71
CA GLN A 90 -7.47 11.72 22.14
C GLN A 90 -6.22 12.03 22.98
N GLU A 91 -5.95 11.28 24.05
CA GLU A 91 -4.81 11.52 24.93
C GLU A 91 -3.66 10.59 24.59
N LEU A 92 -2.47 11.16 24.35
CA LEU A 92 -1.24 10.39 24.21
C LEU A 92 -0.86 9.80 25.57
N VAL A 93 -0.93 8.49 25.68
CA VAL A 93 -0.62 7.74 26.92
C VAL A 93 0.85 7.38 26.97
N LYS A 94 1.42 6.96 25.84
CA LYS A 94 2.80 6.48 25.80
C LYS A 94 3.47 6.73 24.45
N LYS A 95 4.78 6.96 24.52
CA LYS A 95 5.68 6.98 23.37
C LYS A 95 6.70 5.86 23.53
N ILE A 96 6.85 5.05 22.49
CA ILE A 96 7.76 3.90 22.46
C ILE A 96 8.76 4.13 21.33
N GLU A 97 10.02 4.38 21.68
CA GLU A 97 11.07 4.64 20.71
C GLU A 97 11.50 3.34 20.01
N ILE A 98 11.65 3.36 18.69
CA ILE A 98 12.13 2.24 17.87
C ILE A 98 13.28 2.67 16.93
N PRO A 99 14.33 3.35 17.42
CA PRO A 99 15.39 3.93 16.59
C PRO A 99 16.24 2.89 15.85
N PHE A 100 16.11 1.61 16.22
CA PHE A 100 16.80 0.50 15.59
C PHE A 100 16.09 -0.03 14.33
N ILE A 101 14.89 0.48 14.01
CA ILE A 101 14.13 0.10 12.81
C ILE A 101 14.20 1.23 11.80
N GLU A 102 14.77 0.99 10.63
CA GLU A 102 14.91 2.03 9.61
C GLU A 102 13.60 2.19 8.82
N TYR A 103 12.97 1.10 8.40
CA TYR A 103 11.79 1.18 7.52
C TYR A 103 10.60 0.41 8.09
N ALA A 104 10.06 0.86 9.23
CA ALA A 104 8.89 0.23 9.83
C ALA A 104 7.67 0.34 8.90
N LYS A 105 7.08 -0.81 8.53
CA LYS A 105 5.97 -0.92 7.56
C LYS A 105 4.65 -1.35 8.18
N ASP A 106 4.71 -2.12 9.26
CA ASP A 106 3.50 -2.59 9.93
C ASP A 106 3.75 -2.84 11.41
N LEU A 107 2.69 -2.73 12.22
CA LEU A 107 2.68 -3.16 13.61
C LEU A 107 1.45 -4.00 13.96
N ILE A 108 1.60 -4.83 14.98
CA ILE A 108 0.48 -5.49 15.64
C ILE A 108 0.81 -5.70 17.13
N VAL A 109 -0.21 -5.63 17.99
CA VAL A 109 -0.05 -5.89 19.42
C VAL A 109 -0.73 -7.20 19.78
N LEU A 110 0.02 -8.12 20.39
CA LEU A 110 -0.46 -9.45 20.77
C LEU A 110 0.13 -9.84 22.12
N LYS A 111 -0.74 -10.12 23.11
CA LYS A 111 -0.34 -10.57 24.46
C LYS A 111 0.70 -9.65 25.12
N ASP A 112 0.43 -8.34 25.15
CA ASP A 112 1.29 -7.29 25.73
C ASP A 112 2.69 -7.19 25.10
N LYS A 113 2.82 -7.66 23.85
CA LYS A 113 4.01 -7.52 23.02
C LYS A 113 3.65 -6.83 21.72
N ILE A 114 4.56 -6.01 21.24
CA ILE A 114 4.43 -5.31 19.96
C ILE A 114 5.32 -6.04 18.95
N TYR A 115 4.76 -6.33 17.79
CA TYR A 115 5.49 -6.89 16.66
C TYR A 115 5.55 -5.82 15.58
N VAL A 116 6.75 -5.45 15.16
CA VAL A 116 6.97 -4.46 14.11
C VAL A 116 7.64 -5.14 12.92
N LEU A 117 6.98 -5.06 11.76
CA LEU A 117 7.55 -5.51 10.50
C LEU A 117 8.39 -4.39 9.91
N GLU A 118 9.69 -4.63 9.80
CA GLU A 118 10.59 -3.78 9.05
C GLU A 118 10.60 -4.20 7.59
N GLY A 119 10.50 -3.21 6.71
CA GLY A 119 10.51 -3.40 5.29
C GLY A 119 11.87 -3.65 4.67
N ASN A 120 12.91 -4.00 5.45
CA ASN A 120 14.32 -4.20 5.07
C ASN A 120 14.54 -5.44 4.17
N GLU A 121 15.76 -5.66 3.63
CA GLU A 121 16.00 -6.75 2.63
C GLU A 121 15.58 -8.13 3.16
N ASP A 122 15.67 -8.31 4.48
CA ASP A 122 15.33 -9.52 5.19
C ASP A 122 13.87 -9.54 5.70
N ASN A 123 13.09 -8.47 5.46
CA ASN A 123 11.79 -8.19 6.10
C ASN A 123 11.74 -8.65 7.56
N THR A 124 12.61 -8.05 8.37
CA THR A 124 12.78 -8.44 9.76
C THR A 124 11.55 -8.10 10.59
N ILE A 125 11.13 -9.00 11.47
CA ILE A 125 10.06 -8.75 12.44
C ILE A 125 10.69 -8.64 13.83
N TYR A 126 10.55 -7.47 14.45
CA TYR A 126 11.00 -7.25 15.82
C TYR A 126 9.84 -7.51 16.76
N ARG A 127 10.02 -8.41 17.73
CA ARG A 127 9.15 -8.48 18.90
C ARG A 127 9.76 -7.62 20.00
N ILE A 128 9.01 -6.64 20.46
CA ILE A 128 9.42 -5.71 21.50
C ILE A 128 8.42 -5.69 22.65
N ASP A 129 8.92 -5.36 23.84
CA ASP A 129 8.06 -5.08 24.99
C ASP A 129 7.36 -3.71 24.85
N MET A 130 6.44 -3.43 25.77
CA MET A 130 5.71 -2.15 25.77
C MET A 130 6.60 -0.93 26.07
N ASN A 131 7.88 -1.12 26.40
CA ASN A 131 8.85 -0.04 26.64
C ASN A 131 9.81 0.17 25.45
N GLY A 132 9.72 -0.65 24.40
CA GLY A 132 10.55 -0.56 23.22
C GLY A 132 11.81 -1.43 23.25
N ASN A 133 11.97 -2.28 24.27
CA ASN A 133 13.11 -3.19 24.35
C ASN A 133 12.86 -4.40 23.44
N ILE A 134 13.89 -4.79 22.66
CA ILE A 134 13.82 -5.96 21.79
C ILE A 134 13.86 -7.24 22.64
N ASP A 135 12.82 -8.06 22.51
CA ASP A 135 12.79 -9.42 23.06
C ASP A 135 13.35 -10.45 22.07
N GLU A 136 12.99 -10.30 20.80
CA GLU A 136 13.29 -11.29 19.76
C GLU A 136 13.33 -10.63 18.37
N ILE A 137 14.20 -11.14 17.51
CA ILE A 137 14.31 -10.76 16.10
C ILE A 137 13.96 -11.99 15.26
N ILE A 138 12.88 -11.90 14.49
CA ILE A 138 12.37 -12.99 13.66
C ILE A 138 12.63 -12.65 12.19
N LYS A 139 13.28 -13.56 11.47
CA LYS A 139 13.56 -13.39 10.03
C LYS A 139 12.37 -13.83 9.18
N LYS A 140 12.23 -13.23 8.00
CA LYS A 140 11.25 -13.72 7.02
C LYS A 140 11.54 -15.17 6.61
N PRO A 141 10.52 -15.92 6.16
CA PRO A 141 10.74 -17.25 5.60
C PRO A 141 11.59 -17.19 4.33
N GLU A 142 12.57 -18.09 4.17
CA GLU A 142 13.51 -18.09 3.05
C GLU A 142 12.82 -18.18 1.68
N GLN A 143 11.74 -18.96 1.60
CA GLN A 143 10.97 -19.16 0.37
C GLN A 143 10.16 -17.93 -0.07
N LEU A 144 9.95 -16.95 0.81
CA LEU A 144 9.21 -15.74 0.48
C LEU A 144 10.16 -14.66 0.00
N LYS A 145 9.89 -14.14 -1.21
CA LYS A 145 10.62 -12.98 -1.71
C LYS A 145 10.18 -11.76 -0.93
N GLN A 146 11.12 -10.85 -0.75
CA GLN A 146 10.93 -9.70 0.11
C GLN A 146 9.71 -8.85 -0.30
N TYR A 147 9.57 -8.55 -1.59
CA TYR A 147 8.46 -7.73 -2.10
C TYR A 147 7.08 -8.42 -1.99
N GLN A 148 7.01 -9.70 -1.65
CA GLN A 148 5.73 -10.41 -1.52
C GLN A 148 5.10 -10.21 -0.14
N ILE A 149 5.86 -9.75 0.86
CA ILE A 149 5.36 -9.61 2.23
C ILE A 149 4.59 -8.29 2.34
N ASN A 150 3.32 -8.37 2.70
CA ASN A 150 2.42 -7.21 2.76
C ASN A 150 2.26 -6.68 4.19
N GLN A 151 1.83 -7.53 5.12
CA GLN A 151 1.42 -7.09 6.46
C GLN A 151 1.47 -8.23 7.50
N LEU A 152 1.45 -7.86 8.78
CA LEU A 152 1.20 -8.73 9.93
C LEU A 152 -0.30 -8.76 10.27
N ASN A 153 -0.78 -9.93 10.67
CA ASN A 153 -2.16 -10.10 11.13
C ASN A 153 -2.25 -11.10 12.29
N ILE A 154 -3.41 -11.18 12.92
CA ILE A 154 -3.74 -12.18 13.95
C ILE A 154 -4.83 -13.09 13.39
N ASP A 155 -4.62 -14.40 13.47
CA ASP A 155 -5.63 -15.38 13.05
C ASP A 155 -6.75 -15.53 14.10
N LYS A 156 -7.81 -16.27 13.74
CA LYS A 156 -8.94 -16.57 14.64
C LYS A 156 -8.56 -17.29 15.94
N ASN A 157 -7.35 -17.84 16.03
CA ASN A 157 -6.82 -18.54 17.20
C ASN A 157 -5.84 -17.68 18.02
N ASN A 158 -5.70 -16.39 17.71
CA ASN A 158 -4.73 -15.47 18.31
C ASN A 158 -3.26 -15.82 18.02
N ASN A 159 -2.96 -16.39 16.86
CA ASN A 159 -1.60 -16.59 16.38
C ASN A 159 -1.17 -15.42 15.49
N LEU A 160 0.11 -15.06 15.59
CA LEU A 160 0.73 -14.09 14.69
C LEU A 160 0.96 -14.72 13.32
N ILE A 161 0.42 -14.09 12.28
CA ILE A 161 0.54 -14.54 10.89
C ILE A 161 1.10 -13.42 10.02
N LEU A 162 1.79 -13.82 8.97
CA LEU A 162 2.25 -12.95 7.89
C LEU A 162 1.29 -13.08 6.71
N VAL A 163 0.79 -11.95 6.21
CA VAL A 163 0.06 -11.88 4.94
C VAL A 163 1.04 -11.57 3.83
N TYR A 164 1.03 -12.40 2.78
CA TYR A 164 1.90 -12.24 1.62
C TYR A 164 1.14 -12.50 0.32
N ASP A 165 1.66 -11.92 -0.76
CA ASP A 165 1.11 -12.04 -2.12
C ASP A 165 -0.40 -11.74 -2.19
N GLY A 166 -0.86 -10.77 -1.40
CA GLY A 166 -2.27 -10.38 -1.28
C GLY A 166 -3.01 -11.05 -0.12
N ASN A 167 -3.38 -12.33 -0.29
CA ASN A 167 -4.27 -13.05 0.64
C ASN A 167 -3.66 -14.35 1.22
N LYS A 168 -2.40 -14.66 0.90
CA LYS A 168 -1.77 -15.89 1.38
C LYS A 168 -1.23 -15.66 2.78
N LEU A 169 -1.30 -16.71 3.61
CA LEU A 169 -0.97 -16.61 5.03
C LEU A 169 0.19 -17.55 5.37
N TYR A 170 1.10 -17.05 6.20
CA TYR A 170 2.20 -17.83 6.76
C TYR A 170 2.18 -17.72 8.29
N ASP A 171 2.17 -18.86 8.97
CA ASP A 171 2.27 -18.92 10.43
C ASP A 171 3.74 -18.73 10.83
N ILE A 172 4.03 -17.58 11.44
CA ILE A 172 5.38 -17.20 11.82
C ILE A 172 5.93 -18.12 12.92
N ILE A 173 5.09 -18.47 13.91
CA ILE A 173 5.51 -19.23 15.09
C ILE A 173 5.79 -20.68 14.70
N ASN A 174 4.90 -21.29 13.91
CA ASN A 174 5.04 -22.68 13.48
C ASN A 174 5.87 -22.83 12.19
N SER A 175 6.40 -21.73 11.65
CA SER A 175 7.21 -21.68 10.43
C SER A 175 6.57 -22.40 9.24
N LYS A 176 5.25 -22.25 9.07
CA LYS A 176 4.47 -23.05 8.12
C LYS A 176 3.64 -22.16 7.20
N ILE A 177 3.74 -22.41 5.89
CA ILE A 177 2.75 -21.89 4.94
C ILE A 177 1.41 -22.49 5.35
N ILE A 178 0.42 -21.64 5.57
CA ILE A 178 -0.96 -22.07 5.80
C ILE A 178 -1.51 -22.45 4.42
N SER A 179 -1.06 -23.62 3.93
CA SER A 179 -1.40 -24.17 2.62
C SER A 179 -2.87 -24.54 2.65
N ASN A 180 -3.67 -23.88 1.80
CA ASN A 180 -5.10 -23.66 1.97
C ASN A 180 -5.36 -22.66 3.10
N SER A 181 -5.12 -21.38 2.80
CA SER A 181 -5.77 -20.30 3.53
C SER A 181 -7.23 -20.69 3.73
N ASP A 182 -7.77 -20.45 4.93
CA ASP A 182 -9.19 -20.68 5.22
C ASP A 182 -10.10 -19.98 4.19
N VAL A 183 -9.53 -19.07 3.37
CA VAL A 183 -10.16 -18.41 2.25
C VAL A 183 -9.23 -18.31 1.03
N SER A 184 -9.75 -18.56 -0.17
CA SER A 184 -9.14 -18.23 -1.45
C SER A 184 -9.92 -17.14 -2.16
N VAL A 185 -9.23 -16.32 -2.93
CA VAL A 185 -9.79 -15.22 -3.73
C VAL A 185 -9.41 -15.43 -5.18
N LYS A 186 -10.34 -15.16 -6.11
CA LYS A 186 -10.03 -15.17 -7.54
C LYS A 186 -10.88 -14.17 -8.32
N SER A 187 -10.26 -13.59 -9.34
CA SER A 187 -10.97 -12.91 -10.42
C SER A 187 -11.59 -13.97 -11.36
N ILE A 188 -12.89 -13.85 -11.63
CA ILE A 188 -13.65 -14.71 -12.55
C ILE A 188 -13.79 -14.04 -13.92
N SER A 189 -14.09 -12.74 -13.90
CA SER A 189 -14.19 -11.88 -15.07
C SER A 189 -13.85 -10.45 -14.66
N PRO A 190 -13.75 -9.49 -15.61
CA PRO A 190 -13.52 -8.10 -15.26
C PRO A 190 -14.55 -7.52 -14.28
N LYS A 191 -15.78 -8.07 -14.18
CA LYS A 191 -16.83 -7.56 -13.27
C LYS A 191 -17.21 -8.50 -12.15
N LYS A 192 -16.49 -9.61 -11.99
CA LYS A 192 -16.84 -10.67 -11.04
C LYS A 192 -15.61 -11.26 -10.37
N GLY A 193 -15.62 -11.26 -9.05
CA GLY A 193 -14.70 -12.00 -8.20
C GLY A 193 -15.42 -13.10 -7.44
N LYS A 194 -14.65 -14.00 -6.85
CA LYS A 194 -15.15 -15.06 -5.98
C LYS A 194 -14.24 -15.24 -4.77
N ILE A 195 -14.86 -15.36 -3.61
CA ILE A 195 -14.23 -15.79 -2.36
C ILE A 195 -14.69 -17.23 -2.10
N LYS A 196 -13.77 -18.12 -1.75
CA LYS A 196 -14.10 -19.49 -1.33
C LYS A 196 -13.41 -19.84 -0.03
N THR A 197 -14.19 -20.18 0.97
CA THR A 197 -13.69 -20.64 2.27
C THR A 197 -13.33 -22.13 2.22
N LYS A 198 -12.51 -22.58 3.18
CA LYS A 198 -12.19 -23.98 3.39
C LYS A 198 -13.41 -24.80 3.81
N GLU A 199 -14.35 -24.19 4.51
CA GLU A 199 -15.64 -24.75 4.90
C GLU A 199 -16.62 -24.87 3.72
N GLY A 200 -16.22 -24.47 2.51
CA GLY A 200 -17.00 -24.63 1.28
C GLY A 200 -17.97 -23.50 0.98
N ILE A 201 -18.00 -22.44 1.78
CA ILE A 201 -18.77 -21.22 1.50
C ILE A 201 -18.17 -20.54 0.27
N GLU A 202 -19.00 -20.27 -0.74
CA GLU A 202 -18.64 -19.50 -1.92
C GLU A 202 -19.41 -18.17 -1.93
N ILE A 203 -18.69 -17.06 -2.12
CA ILE A 203 -19.24 -15.71 -2.14
C ILE A 203 -18.89 -15.09 -3.49
N ASP A 204 -19.90 -14.73 -4.26
CA ASP A 204 -19.73 -13.95 -5.48
C ASP A 204 -19.62 -12.46 -5.12
N VAL A 205 -18.61 -11.80 -5.66
CA VAL A 205 -18.35 -10.37 -5.44
C VAL A 205 -18.49 -9.66 -6.79
N ALA A 206 -19.46 -8.75 -6.88
CA ALA A 206 -19.69 -7.93 -8.06
C ALA A 206 -18.83 -6.65 -8.03
N PHE A 207 -18.42 -6.24 -9.22
CA PHE A 207 -17.72 -4.99 -9.52
C PHE A 207 -18.50 -4.23 -10.59
N GLU A 208 -18.58 -2.91 -10.47
CA GLU A 208 -19.23 -2.00 -11.40
C GLU A 208 -18.50 -1.95 -12.74
N GLU A 209 -17.17 -1.89 -12.73
CA GLU A 209 -16.38 -1.76 -13.97
C GLU A 209 -15.24 -2.77 -14.10
N LEU A 210 -14.16 -2.62 -13.35
CA LEU A 210 -13.03 -3.54 -13.38
C LEU A 210 -12.74 -4.10 -11.99
N TYR A 211 -12.48 -5.40 -11.95
CA TYR A 211 -11.91 -6.10 -10.82
C TYR A 211 -10.56 -5.45 -10.50
N GLY A 212 -10.52 -4.68 -9.42
CA GLY A 212 -9.29 -4.20 -8.82
C GLY A 212 -8.74 -5.30 -7.91
N SER A 213 -9.31 -5.44 -6.72
CA SER A 213 -8.86 -6.43 -5.74
C SER A 213 -9.97 -6.91 -4.81
N ILE A 214 -9.75 -8.05 -4.15
CA ILE A 214 -10.46 -8.46 -2.95
C ILE A 214 -9.40 -8.86 -1.93
N ASN A 215 -9.34 -8.15 -0.80
CA ASN A 215 -8.41 -8.46 0.29
C ASN A 215 -9.20 -8.94 1.51
N ILE A 216 -8.77 -10.06 2.09
CA ILE A 216 -9.34 -10.63 3.31
C ILE A 216 -8.56 -10.10 4.50
N HIS A 217 -9.25 -9.35 5.37
CA HIS A 217 -8.62 -8.70 6.51
C HIS A 217 -8.83 -9.46 7.80
N ASN A 218 -10.01 -10.07 8.00
CA ASN A 218 -10.28 -10.85 9.19
C ASN A 218 -11.35 -11.92 8.93
N ILE A 219 -11.19 -13.06 9.59
CA ILE A 219 -12.21 -14.10 9.74
C ILE A 219 -12.38 -14.34 11.23
N THR A 220 -13.52 -13.92 11.78
CA THR A 220 -13.82 -14.09 13.22
C THR A 220 -14.07 -15.55 13.57
N LYS A 221 -14.01 -15.89 14.87
CA LYS A 221 -14.35 -17.24 15.36
C LYS A 221 -15.78 -17.64 15.03
N GLU A 222 -16.69 -16.67 14.97
CA GLU A 222 -18.10 -16.82 14.63
C GLU A 222 -18.33 -17.02 13.11
N GLY A 223 -17.28 -16.89 12.29
CA GLY A 223 -17.32 -17.11 10.84
C GLY A 223 -17.70 -15.89 10.03
N TYR A 224 -17.72 -14.68 10.62
CA TYR A 224 -17.84 -13.45 9.83
C TYR A 224 -16.54 -13.15 9.10
N ILE A 225 -16.66 -12.75 7.84
CA ILE A 225 -15.55 -12.43 6.94
C ILE A 225 -15.59 -10.94 6.65
N TYR A 226 -14.48 -10.27 6.92
CA TYR A 226 -14.27 -8.84 6.67
C TYR A 226 -13.30 -8.69 5.52
N THR A 227 -13.76 -8.02 4.47
CA THR A 227 -12.99 -7.85 3.24
C THR A 227 -12.93 -6.40 2.85
N SER A 228 -11.91 -6.06 2.07
CA SER A 228 -11.96 -4.86 1.25
C SER A 228 -11.95 -5.20 -0.22
N VAL A 229 -12.59 -4.34 -1.01
CA VAL A 229 -12.78 -4.51 -2.46
C VAL A 229 -12.46 -3.20 -3.15
N GLU A 230 -11.52 -3.22 -4.08
CA GLU A 230 -11.19 -2.10 -4.96
C GLU A 230 -11.89 -2.30 -6.31
N ASP A 231 -12.79 -1.39 -6.67
CA ASP A 231 -13.40 -1.29 -8.00
C ASP A 231 -12.67 -0.21 -8.80
N VAL A 232 -12.20 -0.54 -9.99
CA VAL A 232 -11.31 0.33 -10.76
C VAL A 232 -12.04 0.85 -11.99
N ALA A 233 -12.03 2.16 -12.20
CA ALA A 233 -12.59 2.74 -13.41
C ALA A 233 -11.70 2.39 -14.61
N ASP A 234 -12.30 2.06 -15.75
CA ASP A 234 -11.54 1.80 -16.99
C ASP A 234 -11.22 3.13 -17.69
N THR A 235 -10.23 3.83 -17.15
CA THR A 235 -9.70 5.12 -17.61
C THR A 235 -8.17 5.11 -17.56
N SER A 236 -7.53 6.12 -18.16
CA SER A 236 -6.07 6.30 -18.09
C SER A 236 -5.62 6.80 -16.72
N LYS A 237 -6.28 7.80 -16.12
CA LYS A 237 -6.09 8.08 -14.69
C LYS A 237 -6.58 6.90 -13.87
N ILE A 238 -5.79 6.51 -12.88
CA ILE A 238 -6.13 5.42 -11.98
C ILE A 238 -7.16 5.93 -10.97
N LEU A 239 -8.41 5.50 -11.11
CA LEU A 239 -9.53 5.88 -10.24
C LEU A 239 -10.11 4.63 -9.57
N VAL A 240 -10.28 4.71 -8.25
CA VAL A 240 -10.70 3.57 -7.42
C VAL A 240 -11.86 3.95 -6.52
N GLU A 241 -12.87 3.09 -6.47
CA GLU A 241 -13.80 3.01 -5.35
C GLU A 241 -13.39 1.85 -4.45
N HIS A 242 -12.91 2.17 -3.25
CA HIS A 242 -12.49 1.18 -2.28
C HIS A 242 -13.60 1.01 -1.23
N THR A 243 -14.07 -0.22 -1.06
CA THR A 243 -15.15 -0.55 -0.12
C THR A 243 -14.71 -1.56 0.92
N ILE A 244 -15.26 -1.46 2.12
CA ILE A 244 -15.18 -2.47 3.19
C ILE A 244 -16.49 -3.23 3.17
N ARG A 245 -16.44 -4.56 3.24
CA ARG A 245 -17.62 -5.43 3.18
C ARG A 245 -17.57 -6.47 4.30
N LYS A 246 -18.72 -6.74 4.90
CA LYS A 246 -18.91 -7.80 5.91
C LYS A 246 -19.83 -8.89 5.35
N TYR A 247 -19.37 -10.13 5.42
CA TYR A 247 -20.15 -11.30 5.10
C TYR A 247 -20.35 -12.14 6.36
N ASN A 248 -21.52 -12.74 6.51
CA ASN A 248 -21.77 -13.66 7.62
C ASN A 248 -21.26 -15.08 7.32
N LYS A 249 -21.40 -15.97 8.30
CA LYS A 249 -21.00 -17.37 8.23
C LYS A 249 -21.65 -18.20 7.11
N THR A 250 -22.68 -17.69 6.43
CA THR A 250 -23.29 -18.35 5.26
C THR A 250 -22.87 -17.70 3.94
N GLY A 251 -21.95 -16.74 3.98
CA GLY A 251 -21.51 -15.97 2.81
C GLY A 251 -22.46 -14.85 2.38
N LYS A 252 -23.50 -14.54 3.16
CA LYS A 252 -24.43 -13.45 2.84
C LYS A 252 -23.81 -12.11 3.24
N LEU A 253 -23.85 -11.14 2.32
CA LEU A 253 -23.44 -9.77 2.56
C LEU A 253 -24.34 -9.11 3.62
N GLU A 254 -23.74 -8.57 4.67
CA GLU A 254 -24.44 -7.88 5.77
C GLU A 254 -24.27 -6.36 5.75
N GLY A 255 -23.26 -5.83 5.07
CA GLY A 255 -23.06 -4.40 4.94
C GLY A 255 -21.81 -4.04 4.15
N ILE A 256 -21.82 -2.82 3.61
CA ILE A 256 -20.75 -2.19 2.85
C ILE A 256 -20.57 -0.75 3.36
N ALA A 257 -19.33 -0.25 3.34
CA ALA A 257 -19.03 1.17 3.40
C ALA A 257 -17.93 1.50 2.37
N ALA A 258 -18.03 2.66 1.69
CA ALA A 258 -16.92 3.18 0.90
C ALA A 258 -15.91 3.88 1.80
N ILE A 259 -14.63 3.72 1.49
CA ILE A 259 -13.53 4.48 2.07
C ILE A 259 -13.49 5.84 1.36
N PRO A 260 -13.31 6.95 2.10
CA PRO A 260 -13.34 8.30 1.55
C PRO A 260 -12.01 8.61 0.89
N MET A 261 -11.76 8.02 -0.27
CA MET A 261 -10.48 8.09 -1.01
C MET A 261 -10.02 9.53 -1.25
N GLU A 262 -10.95 10.48 -1.37
CA GLU A 262 -10.72 11.91 -1.52
C GLU A 262 -10.03 12.58 -0.32
N ARG A 263 -10.08 11.97 0.87
CA ARG A 263 -9.37 12.46 2.06
C ARG A 263 -7.91 12.01 2.11
N TYR A 264 -7.50 11.03 1.30
CA TYR A 264 -6.15 10.47 1.35
C TYR A 264 -5.20 11.25 0.45
N ILE A 265 -4.17 11.85 1.05
CA ILE A 265 -3.00 12.34 0.29
C ILE A 265 -1.98 11.23 0.00
N SER A 266 -2.06 10.13 0.75
CA SER A 266 -1.34 8.87 0.52
C SER A 266 -2.08 7.73 1.22
N PHE A 267 -2.00 6.52 0.67
CA PHE A 267 -2.68 5.34 1.23
C PHE A 267 -1.70 4.49 2.06
N PRO A 268 -1.93 4.31 3.38
CA PRO A 268 -0.98 3.60 4.24
C PRO A 268 -1.01 2.09 4.01
N ASN A 269 0.11 1.41 4.26
CA ASN A 269 0.23 -0.05 4.11
C ASN A 269 -0.88 -0.83 4.85
N LYS A 270 -1.13 -0.49 6.12
CA LYS A 270 -2.24 -1.04 6.91
C LYS A 270 -3.24 0.04 7.27
N TYR A 271 -4.15 0.29 6.34
CA TYR A 271 -5.19 1.30 6.48
C TYR A 271 -6.42 0.83 7.27
N MET A 272 -6.61 -0.46 7.55
CA MET A 272 -7.78 -0.99 8.27
C MET A 272 -7.40 -1.93 9.41
N ASN A 273 -8.14 -1.85 10.50
CA ASN A 273 -8.06 -2.78 11.63
C ASN A 273 -9.47 -3.27 12.01
N VAL A 274 -9.61 -4.57 12.28
CA VAL A 274 -10.87 -5.18 12.73
C VAL A 274 -10.63 -5.83 14.08
N THR A 275 -11.31 -5.35 15.12
CA THR A 275 -11.20 -5.91 16.48
C THR A 275 -11.89 -7.28 16.58
N ASN A 276 -11.62 -8.03 17.66
CA ASN A 276 -12.31 -9.30 17.93
C ASN A 276 -13.84 -9.17 18.05
N ASN A 277 -14.35 -8.00 18.42
CA ASN A 277 -15.79 -7.73 18.49
C ASN A 277 -16.39 -7.38 17.13
N GLY A 278 -15.57 -7.28 16.07
CA GLY A 278 -16.01 -6.97 14.73
C GLY A 278 -16.18 -5.46 14.44
N ASP A 279 -15.75 -4.59 15.36
CA ASP A 279 -15.63 -3.16 15.09
C ASP A 279 -14.51 -2.91 14.08
N ILE A 280 -14.77 -2.01 13.12
CA ILE A 280 -13.88 -1.67 12.02
C ILE A 280 -13.35 -0.25 12.24
N TYR A 281 -12.04 -0.10 12.12
CA TYR A 281 -11.36 1.19 12.14
C TYR A 281 -10.55 1.36 10.87
N ILE A 282 -10.46 2.59 10.37
CA ILE A 282 -9.57 2.96 9.26
C ILE A 282 -8.62 4.09 9.66
N MET A 283 -7.44 4.10 9.07
CA MET A 283 -6.48 5.21 9.13
C MET A 283 -6.60 6.03 7.84
N ILE A 284 -6.72 7.35 7.99
CA ILE A 284 -6.76 8.34 6.91
C ILE A 284 -5.56 9.27 7.07
N ILE A 285 -4.79 9.44 5.99
CA ILE A 285 -3.64 10.35 5.94
C ILE A 285 -4.05 11.59 5.15
N GLU A 286 -4.28 12.70 5.85
CA GLU A 286 -4.56 14.03 5.27
C GLU A 286 -3.29 14.90 5.30
N GLU A 287 -3.29 16.05 4.60
CA GLU A 287 -2.12 16.91 4.38
C GLU A 287 -1.36 17.29 5.66
N ASN A 288 -2.08 17.53 6.75
CA ASN A 288 -1.52 18.03 8.01
C ASN A 288 -1.91 17.18 9.22
N GLN A 289 -2.51 16.01 9.03
CA GLN A 289 -2.99 15.16 10.13
C GLN A 289 -3.25 13.72 9.72
N VAL A 290 -3.13 12.83 10.69
CA VAL A 290 -3.59 11.44 10.61
C VAL A 290 -4.84 11.28 11.44
N ILE A 291 -5.83 10.58 10.89
CA ILE A 291 -7.13 10.38 11.52
C ILE A 291 -7.39 8.89 11.59
N ILE A 292 -7.84 8.42 12.75
CA ILE A 292 -8.45 7.10 12.88
C ILE A 292 -9.95 7.29 12.98
N SER A 293 -10.70 6.57 12.13
CA SER A 293 -12.15 6.65 12.08
C SER A 293 -12.78 5.28 12.29
N LYS A 294 -13.84 5.21 13.08
CA LYS A 294 -14.69 4.03 13.21
C LYS A 294 -15.67 3.97 12.04
N VAL A 295 -15.84 2.78 11.46
CA VAL A 295 -16.70 2.57 10.28
C VAL A 295 -17.92 1.75 10.66
N ASN A 296 -19.11 2.28 10.35
CA ASN A 296 -20.38 1.56 10.41
C ASN A 296 -20.83 1.21 8.99
N LEU A 297 -21.16 -0.06 8.77
CA LEU A 297 -21.56 -0.57 7.46
C LEU A 297 -23.06 -0.43 7.22
N ASP A 298 -23.46 -0.30 5.96
CA ASP A 298 -24.86 -0.25 5.53
C ASP A 298 -25.15 -1.29 4.44
N LYS A 299 -26.35 -1.85 4.44
CA LYS A 299 -26.85 -2.76 3.40
C LYS A 299 -27.27 -2.03 2.13
N ASN A 300 -27.55 -0.73 2.20
CA ASN A 300 -28.07 0.06 1.08
C ASN A 300 -27.00 0.89 0.36
N PHE A 301 -25.72 0.50 0.48
CA PHE A 301 -24.62 1.16 -0.22
C PHE A 301 -24.89 1.25 -1.73
N LYS A 302 -24.59 2.42 -2.30
CA LYS A 302 -24.61 2.67 -3.75
C LYS A 302 -23.23 3.13 -4.19
N SER A 303 -22.72 2.52 -5.24
CA SER A 303 -21.45 2.91 -5.85
C SER A 303 -21.53 4.33 -6.44
N THR A 304 -20.43 5.05 -6.30
CA THR A 304 -20.15 6.38 -6.85
C THR A 304 -19.14 6.34 -8.00
N LEU A 305 -18.63 5.16 -8.37
CA LEU A 305 -17.54 5.02 -9.33
C LEU A 305 -17.87 5.65 -10.70
N LYS A 306 -19.11 5.47 -11.19
CA LYS A 306 -19.55 6.07 -12.46
C LYS A 306 -19.54 7.59 -12.43
N GLN A 307 -19.93 8.19 -11.30
CA GLN A 307 -19.90 9.63 -11.10
C GLN A 307 -18.44 10.14 -11.09
N LYS A 308 -17.56 9.48 -10.31
CA LYS A 308 -16.13 9.81 -10.26
C LYS A 308 -15.47 9.73 -11.65
N LYS A 309 -15.84 8.73 -12.45
CA LYS A 309 -15.38 8.58 -13.83
C LYS A 309 -15.83 9.74 -14.72
N SER A 310 -17.10 10.17 -14.62
CA SER A 310 -17.60 11.30 -15.42
C SER A 310 -16.97 12.63 -15.03
N GLU A 311 -16.75 12.87 -13.73
CA GLU A 311 -16.08 14.09 -13.24
C GLU A 311 -14.66 14.19 -13.81
N TYR A 312 -13.92 13.09 -13.84
CA TYR A 312 -12.59 13.04 -14.46
C TYR A 312 -12.61 13.29 -15.97
N SER A 313 -13.55 12.70 -16.71
CA SER A 313 -13.64 12.93 -18.16
C SER A 313 -13.82 14.41 -18.50
N ILE A 314 -14.61 15.14 -17.69
CA ILE A 314 -14.80 16.58 -17.85
C ILE A 314 -13.50 17.35 -17.55
N GLU A 315 -12.81 17.03 -16.44
CA GLU A 315 -11.52 17.67 -16.09
C GLU A 315 -10.46 17.49 -17.19
N ASP A 316 -10.43 16.33 -17.85
CA ASP A 316 -9.48 16.05 -18.93
C ASP A 316 -9.84 16.80 -20.22
N GLU A 317 -11.12 16.93 -20.56
CA GLU A 317 -11.58 17.74 -21.70
C GLU A 317 -11.26 19.24 -21.48
N GLU A 318 -11.45 19.76 -20.28
CA GLU A 318 -11.10 21.15 -19.93
C GLU A 318 -9.59 21.42 -19.96
N LYS A 319 -8.75 20.45 -19.61
CA LYS A 319 -7.28 20.61 -19.74
C LYS A 319 -6.83 20.59 -21.20
N ASN A 320 -7.40 19.71 -22.01
CA ASN A 320 -7.04 19.62 -23.43
C ASN A 320 -7.52 20.85 -24.25
N THR A 321 -8.51 21.62 -23.77
CA THR A 321 -8.99 22.83 -24.46
C THR A 321 -8.21 24.11 -24.13
N ASN A 322 -7.33 24.08 -23.12
CA ASN A 322 -6.53 25.22 -22.69
C ASN A 322 -5.05 25.15 -23.13
N ASP A 323 -4.62 24.04 -23.71
CA ASP A 323 -3.34 23.94 -24.43
C ASP A 323 -3.62 24.15 -25.92
N ASP A 324 -3.08 25.23 -26.51
CA ASP A 324 -3.09 25.42 -27.96
C ASP A 324 -2.44 24.18 -28.62
N ASP A 325 -3.27 23.36 -29.30
CA ASP A 325 -2.91 22.10 -29.93
C ASP A 325 -1.67 22.21 -30.84
N ILE A 326 -0.48 21.95 -30.29
CA ILE A 326 0.64 21.47 -31.11
C ILE A 326 0.34 20.01 -31.40
N ILE A 327 -0.22 19.76 -32.58
CA ILE A 327 -0.34 18.41 -33.14
C ILE A 327 1.08 17.86 -33.32
N ILE A 328 1.60 17.17 -32.30
CA ILE A 328 2.78 16.34 -32.42
C ILE A 328 2.34 15.06 -33.11
N THR A 329 2.60 14.96 -34.41
CA THR A 329 2.43 13.74 -35.18
C THR A 329 3.18 12.60 -34.48
N PRO A 330 2.54 11.44 -34.25
CA PRO A 330 3.20 10.30 -33.63
C PRO A 330 4.42 9.90 -34.47
N MET A 331 5.61 10.06 -33.88
CA MET A 331 6.86 9.66 -34.49
C MET A 331 7.13 8.24 -34.01
N TYR A 332 6.50 7.27 -34.70
CA TYR A 332 6.82 5.86 -34.54
C TYR A 332 8.30 5.65 -34.89
N ASP A 333 9.15 5.66 -33.87
CA ASP A 333 10.57 5.37 -34.01
C ASP A 333 10.79 3.86 -33.80
N PRO A 334 11.28 3.12 -34.82
CA PRO A 334 11.67 1.72 -34.67
C PRO A 334 12.82 1.49 -33.67
N SER A 335 13.37 2.55 -33.05
CA SER A 335 14.42 2.49 -32.03
C SER A 335 13.94 2.09 -30.62
N ILE A 336 12.64 2.07 -30.32
CA ILE A 336 12.18 1.65 -28.99
C ILE A 336 12.41 0.14 -28.79
N PRO A 337 13.16 -0.26 -27.73
CA PRO A 337 13.41 -1.66 -27.45
C PRO A 337 12.11 -2.42 -27.17
N SER A 338 12.07 -3.70 -27.52
CA SER A 338 10.96 -4.57 -27.14
C SER A 338 10.74 -4.59 -25.62
N ARG A 339 9.50 -4.85 -25.16
CA ARG A 339 9.20 -4.97 -23.72
C ARG A 339 10.09 -6.00 -23.02
N SER A 340 10.48 -7.08 -23.71
CA SER A 340 11.40 -8.09 -23.16
C SER A 340 12.80 -7.50 -22.93
N THR A 341 13.29 -6.68 -23.87
CA THR A 341 14.55 -5.94 -23.73
C THR A 341 14.45 -4.91 -22.59
N VAL A 342 13.40 -4.10 -22.55
CA VAL A 342 13.16 -3.14 -21.45
C VAL A 342 13.15 -3.85 -20.10
N ASN A 343 12.43 -4.97 -19.98
CA ASN A 343 12.36 -5.77 -18.77
C ASN A 343 13.73 -6.35 -18.37
N SER A 344 14.52 -6.83 -19.33
CA SER A 344 15.88 -7.35 -19.10
C SER A 344 16.79 -6.26 -18.54
N ARG A 345 16.72 -5.05 -19.11
CA ARG A 345 17.48 -3.89 -18.65
C ARG A 345 17.01 -3.39 -17.28
N ALA A 346 15.71 -3.35 -17.04
CA ALA A 346 15.17 -3.04 -15.73
C ALA A 346 15.68 -4.06 -14.68
N ASN A 347 15.67 -5.37 -15.01
CA ASN A 347 16.23 -6.42 -14.17
C ASN A 347 17.74 -6.27 -13.92
N SER A 348 18.51 -5.89 -14.95
CA SER A 348 19.96 -5.72 -14.78
C SER A 348 20.30 -4.57 -13.83
N MET A 349 19.44 -3.55 -13.77
CA MET A 349 19.58 -2.41 -12.86
C MET A 349 19.04 -2.71 -11.45
N THR A 350 17.86 -3.34 -11.32
CA THR A 350 17.29 -3.71 -10.00
C THR A 350 18.06 -4.86 -9.33
N GLY A 351 18.67 -5.75 -10.12
CA GLY A 351 19.52 -6.85 -9.67
C GLY A 351 21.01 -6.56 -9.72
N TYR A 352 21.42 -5.31 -9.98
CA TYR A 352 22.83 -4.96 -10.13
C TYR A 352 23.59 -5.18 -8.82
N LYS A 353 24.61 -6.03 -8.82
CA LYS A 353 25.47 -6.27 -7.65
C LYS A 353 26.68 -5.36 -7.69
N TRP A 354 26.97 -4.70 -6.58
CA TRP A 354 28.12 -3.81 -6.46
C TRP A 354 28.67 -3.83 -5.03
N THR A 355 29.91 -3.37 -4.86
CA THR A 355 30.57 -3.35 -3.56
C THR A 355 30.60 -1.94 -3.01
N TYR A 356 30.01 -1.75 -1.82
CA TYR A 356 30.12 -0.51 -1.08
C TYR A 356 31.45 -0.48 -0.34
N ASN A 357 32.29 0.51 -0.59
CA ASN A 357 33.64 0.61 -0.04
C ASN A 357 33.96 2.05 0.35
N SER A 358 35.11 2.26 1.00
CA SER A 358 35.49 3.61 1.43
C SER A 358 35.68 4.58 0.27
N SER A 359 35.97 4.15 -0.95
CA SER A 359 36.09 5.09 -2.07
C SER A 359 34.75 5.62 -2.57
N ASN A 360 33.72 4.76 -2.65
CA ASN A 360 32.40 5.16 -3.18
C ASN A 360 31.36 5.52 -2.11
N GLY A 361 31.66 5.26 -0.83
CA GLY A 361 30.80 5.60 0.31
C GLY A 361 31.18 6.85 1.08
N GLN A 362 32.24 7.55 0.64
CA GLN A 362 32.59 8.87 1.15
C GLN A 362 31.79 9.91 0.38
N HIS A 363 30.62 10.26 0.92
CA HIS A 363 29.85 11.39 0.41
C HIS A 363 30.52 12.69 0.83
N SER A 364 30.63 13.62 -0.11
CA SER A 364 31.14 14.96 0.17
C SER A 364 30.28 15.65 1.23
N SER A 365 30.90 16.45 2.09
CA SER A 365 30.21 17.21 3.15
C SER A 365 29.43 18.42 2.59
N TYR A 366 29.12 18.43 1.29
CA TYR A 366 28.37 19.50 0.68
C TYR A 366 26.91 19.43 1.12
N SER A 367 26.30 20.58 1.41
CA SER A 367 24.92 20.67 1.86
C SER A 367 23.87 20.21 0.84
N TYR A 368 24.30 19.92 -0.39
CA TYR A 368 23.46 19.53 -1.53
C TYR A 368 23.70 18.08 -2.00
N VAL A 369 24.42 17.29 -1.20
CA VAL A 369 24.59 15.86 -1.40
C VAL A 369 24.15 15.14 -0.14
N THR A 370 23.14 14.28 -0.27
CA THR A 370 22.60 13.49 0.84
C THR A 370 22.78 12.01 0.52
N LYS A 371 23.46 11.31 1.42
CA LYS A 371 23.69 9.86 1.32
C LYS A 371 22.34 9.11 1.41
N PRO A 372 22.09 8.11 0.55
CA PRO A 372 20.98 7.17 0.73
C PRO A 372 20.94 6.55 2.13
N ASP A 373 19.78 6.50 2.77
CA ASP A 373 19.63 6.14 4.18
C ASP A 373 20.19 4.73 4.48
N TYR A 374 19.90 3.77 3.60
CA TYR A 374 20.41 2.40 3.73
C TYR A 374 21.94 2.29 3.68
N LEU A 375 22.66 3.30 3.17
CA LEU A 375 24.13 3.32 3.11
C LEU A 375 24.78 3.93 4.36
N VAL A 376 24.02 4.61 5.23
CA VAL A 376 24.54 5.31 6.41
C VAL A 376 25.21 4.33 7.38
N ASN A 377 24.55 3.21 7.67
CA ASN A 377 25.03 2.19 8.61
C ASN A 377 25.55 0.91 7.93
N THR A 378 25.70 0.93 6.60
CA THR A 378 26.22 -0.22 5.87
C THR A 378 27.75 -0.30 6.01
N SER A 379 28.25 -1.49 6.34
CA SER A 379 29.69 -1.73 6.47
C SER A 379 30.40 -1.69 5.11
N TYR A 380 31.58 -1.07 5.05
CA TYR A 380 32.43 -1.16 3.86
C TYR A 380 32.86 -2.61 3.59
N GLY A 381 32.97 -2.95 2.31
CA GLY A 381 33.16 -4.32 1.81
C GLY A 381 31.85 -5.06 1.53
N SER A 382 30.69 -4.52 1.94
CA SER A 382 29.40 -5.17 1.71
C SER A 382 29.06 -5.27 0.22
N SER A 383 28.57 -6.44 -0.20
CA SER A 383 27.97 -6.63 -1.52
C SER A 383 26.50 -6.23 -1.46
N LEU A 384 26.13 -5.18 -2.18
CA LEU A 384 24.78 -4.63 -2.25
C LEU A 384 24.12 -4.96 -3.58
N THR A 385 22.79 -4.94 -3.59
CA THR A 385 21.97 -5.17 -4.80
C THR A 385 21.07 -3.96 -5.08
N GLY A 386 20.94 -3.63 -6.37
CA GLY A 386 20.21 -2.47 -6.87
C GLY A 386 21.12 -1.25 -6.99
N ILE A 387 20.91 -0.48 -8.07
CA ILE A 387 21.61 0.79 -8.29
C ILE A 387 21.00 1.84 -7.33
N PRO A 388 21.81 2.56 -6.53
CA PRO A 388 21.34 3.61 -5.63
C PRO A 388 20.54 4.70 -6.35
N TYR A 389 19.60 5.30 -5.62
CA TYR A 389 18.88 6.47 -6.06
C TYR A 389 19.85 7.65 -6.14
N CYS A 390 19.83 8.36 -7.27
CA CYS A 390 20.62 9.56 -7.46
C CYS A 390 19.76 10.61 -8.17
N TRP A 391 19.49 11.72 -7.50
CA TRP A 391 18.71 12.82 -8.06
C TRP A 391 19.28 13.31 -9.40
N GLY A 392 18.44 13.35 -10.43
CA GLY A 392 18.84 13.70 -11.80
C GLY A 392 19.70 12.64 -12.50
N GLY A 393 19.96 11.51 -11.84
CA GLY A 393 20.87 10.47 -12.29
C GLY A 393 20.31 9.59 -13.39
N PHE A 394 21.20 9.17 -14.28
CA PHE A 394 20.96 8.35 -15.46
C PHE A 394 22.01 7.22 -15.60
N ASP A 395 22.73 6.92 -14.52
CA ASP A 395 23.81 5.93 -14.52
C ASP A 395 23.24 4.51 -14.47
N GLY A 396 22.85 4.00 -15.63
CA GLY A 396 22.39 2.63 -15.80
C GLY A 396 23.55 1.63 -15.89
N HIS A 397 23.23 0.40 -16.31
CA HIS A 397 24.25 -0.62 -16.58
C HIS A 397 25.12 -0.29 -17.82
N ASP A 398 24.62 0.52 -18.74
CA ASP A 398 25.25 0.90 -20.01
C ASP A 398 24.93 2.36 -20.41
N ARG A 399 24.61 3.21 -19.43
CA ARG A 399 24.26 4.63 -19.60
C ARG A 399 24.93 5.45 -18.52
N SER A 400 25.20 6.72 -18.78
CA SER A 400 25.79 7.62 -17.80
C SER A 400 25.14 9.00 -17.79
N SER A 401 25.11 9.61 -16.60
CA SER A 401 24.75 11.00 -16.34
C SER A 401 25.78 12.00 -16.89
N THR A 402 26.96 11.56 -17.32
CA THR A 402 28.09 12.42 -17.70
C THR A 402 28.97 11.76 -18.78
N GLY A 403 29.89 12.53 -19.37
CA GLY A 403 30.94 11.99 -20.24
C GLY A 403 32.17 11.45 -19.49
N SER A 404 32.21 11.57 -18.15
CA SER A 404 33.39 11.19 -17.34
C SER A 404 33.47 9.70 -17.01
N TRP A 405 32.37 8.96 -17.12
CA TRP A 405 32.30 7.51 -16.94
C TRP A 405 31.20 6.96 -17.85
N SER A 406 31.16 5.64 -18.08
CA SER A 406 30.29 5.05 -19.10
C SER A 406 29.03 4.39 -18.53
N ASN A 407 29.07 3.97 -17.26
CA ASN A 407 27.97 3.34 -16.54
C ASN A 407 28.18 3.40 -15.01
N PHE A 408 27.19 2.98 -14.25
CA PHE A 408 27.27 2.94 -12.79
C PHE A 408 28.50 2.16 -12.27
N GLY A 409 28.79 0.99 -12.83
CA GLY A 409 29.94 0.17 -12.42
C GLY A 409 31.29 0.87 -12.62
N SER A 410 31.45 1.58 -13.73
CA SER A 410 32.64 2.39 -13.99
C SER A 410 32.75 3.56 -13.00
N ALA A 411 31.63 4.21 -12.65
CA ALA A 411 31.62 5.25 -11.63
C ALA A 411 32.07 4.71 -10.26
N MET A 412 31.56 3.54 -9.86
CA MET A 412 31.97 2.88 -8.60
C MET A 412 33.45 2.50 -8.61
N SER A 413 33.99 2.05 -9.75
CA SER A 413 35.42 1.73 -9.90
C SER A 413 36.32 2.97 -9.84
N MET A 414 35.77 4.13 -10.21
CA MET A 414 36.44 5.44 -10.12
C MET A 414 36.26 6.11 -8.75
N GLY A 415 35.62 5.43 -7.77
CA GLY A 415 35.38 6.00 -6.44
C GLY A 415 34.39 7.16 -6.44
N LYS A 416 33.39 7.16 -7.34
CA LYS A 416 32.30 8.15 -7.31
C LYS A 416 31.30 7.83 -6.19
N GLU A 417 30.66 8.88 -5.68
CA GLU A 417 29.75 8.78 -4.55
C GLU A 417 28.49 7.99 -4.95
N ALA A 418 28.19 6.93 -4.21
CA ALA A 418 27.07 6.04 -4.50
C ALA A 418 25.73 6.69 -4.10
N GLY A 419 24.95 7.11 -5.09
CA GLY A 419 23.65 7.74 -4.90
C GLY A 419 23.70 9.17 -4.36
N ASN A 420 22.55 9.83 -4.40
CA ASN A 420 22.29 11.15 -3.83
C ASN A 420 20.78 11.37 -3.73
N VAL A 421 20.23 11.44 -2.51
CA VAL A 421 18.79 11.65 -2.27
C VAL A 421 18.42 13.13 -2.08
N TYR A 422 19.36 14.05 -2.29
CA TYR A 422 19.09 15.48 -2.26
C TYR A 422 18.38 15.93 -3.55
N THR A 423 17.07 16.14 -3.47
CA THR A 423 16.19 16.32 -4.63
C THR A 423 15.90 17.79 -5.00
N SER A 424 16.88 18.65 -4.78
CA SER A 424 16.80 20.07 -5.13
C SER A 424 17.86 20.50 -6.15
N GLY A 425 17.41 21.26 -7.15
CA GLY A 425 18.22 21.71 -8.28
C GLY A 425 18.51 20.58 -9.28
N SER A 426 19.64 20.68 -9.98
CA SER A 426 20.07 19.70 -10.98
C SER A 426 20.88 18.54 -10.37
N TYR A 427 21.16 17.52 -11.20
CA TYR A 427 22.13 16.44 -10.94
C TYR A 427 23.45 16.99 -10.37
N LYS A 428 24.04 16.28 -9.40
CA LYS A 428 25.29 16.71 -8.73
C LYS A 428 26.49 15.97 -9.32
N SER A 429 27.48 16.73 -9.77
CA SER A 429 28.72 16.17 -10.31
C SER A 429 29.43 15.34 -9.24
N SER A 430 29.88 14.14 -9.61
CA SER A 430 30.57 13.14 -8.77
C SER A 430 29.68 12.17 -7.98
N THR A 431 28.36 12.30 -8.03
CA THR A 431 27.42 11.28 -7.54
C THR A 431 26.97 10.39 -8.68
N ALA A 432 26.73 9.10 -8.45
CA ALA A 432 26.30 8.16 -9.49
C ALA A 432 25.11 7.31 -9.04
N GLY A 433 24.14 7.13 -9.93
CA GLY A 433 22.96 6.29 -9.70
C GLY A 433 21.82 6.64 -10.65
N LEU A 434 20.60 6.26 -10.28
CA LEU A 434 19.38 6.47 -11.08
C LEU A 434 18.29 7.12 -10.24
N ASP A 435 17.63 8.17 -10.74
CA ASP A 435 16.33 8.55 -10.18
C ASP A 435 15.18 7.79 -10.88
N CYS A 436 13.92 8.12 -10.52
CA CYS A 436 12.74 7.43 -11.05
C CYS A 436 12.65 7.50 -12.58
N SER A 437 12.79 8.69 -13.14
CA SER A 437 12.68 8.95 -14.58
C SER A 437 13.93 8.57 -15.36
N GLY A 438 15.10 8.64 -14.73
CA GLY A 438 16.38 8.13 -15.23
C GLY A 438 16.40 6.61 -15.33
N PHE A 439 15.83 5.90 -14.35
CA PHE A 439 15.65 4.44 -14.42
C PHE A 439 14.78 4.02 -15.61
N VAL A 440 13.64 4.68 -15.80
CA VAL A 440 12.74 4.42 -16.95
C VAL A 440 13.43 4.75 -18.27
N SER A 441 14.04 5.93 -18.37
CA SER A 441 14.78 6.36 -19.56
C SER A 441 15.91 5.39 -19.91
N ALA A 442 16.65 4.90 -18.90
CA ALA A 442 17.77 3.99 -19.11
C ALA A 442 17.28 2.62 -19.57
N ALA A 443 16.18 2.12 -19.01
CA ALA A 443 15.56 0.87 -19.44
C ALA A 443 15.03 0.96 -20.88
N LEU A 444 14.46 2.11 -21.28
CA LEU A 444 13.97 2.41 -22.63
C LEU A 444 15.10 2.75 -23.63
N GLN A 445 16.36 2.68 -23.22
CA GLN A 445 17.53 2.90 -24.08
C GLN A 445 17.71 4.32 -24.61
N PHE A 446 17.03 5.31 -24.05
CA PHE A 446 17.20 6.70 -24.46
C PHE A 446 18.66 7.15 -24.38
N GLY A 447 19.04 8.08 -25.27
CA GLY A 447 20.39 8.65 -25.31
C GLY A 447 20.68 9.60 -24.15
N SER A 448 19.62 10.13 -23.54
CA SER A 448 19.66 11.01 -22.37
C SER A 448 18.47 10.72 -21.45
N LYS A 449 18.49 11.32 -20.26
CA LYS A 449 17.38 11.28 -19.32
C LYS A 449 16.24 12.18 -19.79
N TYR A 450 15.03 11.63 -19.79
CA TYR A 450 13.80 12.40 -19.83
C TYR A 450 13.23 12.49 -18.42
N GLY A 451 12.78 13.67 -18.01
CA GLY A 451 12.05 13.86 -16.75
C GLY A 451 10.64 13.26 -16.82
N THR A 452 9.94 13.24 -15.69
CA THR A 452 8.58 12.67 -15.60
C THR A 452 7.57 13.37 -16.53
N TYR A 453 7.65 14.70 -16.71
CA TYR A 453 6.83 15.40 -17.71
C TYR A 453 7.15 14.95 -19.15
N GLY A 454 8.43 14.90 -19.51
CA GLY A 454 8.84 14.44 -20.84
C GLY A 454 8.36 13.01 -21.12
N LEU A 455 8.51 12.09 -20.16
CA LEU A 455 8.00 10.71 -20.29
C LEU A 455 6.47 10.66 -20.43
N ASN A 456 5.76 11.55 -19.73
CA ASN A 456 4.31 11.68 -19.84
C ASN A 456 3.89 12.11 -21.25
N ASP A 457 4.52 13.14 -21.81
CA ASP A 457 4.11 13.75 -23.07
C ASP A 457 4.43 12.84 -24.27
N MET A 458 5.50 12.07 -24.12
CA MET A 458 5.93 11.08 -25.10
C MET A 458 5.02 9.84 -25.13
N SER A 459 4.35 9.49 -24.03
CA SER A 459 3.63 8.21 -23.92
C SER A 459 2.11 8.37 -24.10
N ASP A 460 1.48 7.43 -24.81
CA ASP A 460 0.05 7.44 -25.04
C ASP A 460 -0.74 7.03 -23.80
N PRO A 461 -1.81 7.76 -23.44
CA PRO A 461 -2.71 7.31 -22.38
C PRO A 461 -3.37 6.00 -22.77
N ILE A 462 -3.38 5.04 -21.85
CA ILE A 462 -4.06 3.75 -22.02
C ILE A 462 -4.98 3.53 -20.84
N SER A 463 -6.11 2.87 -21.06
CA SER A 463 -7.01 2.55 -19.97
C SER A 463 -6.43 1.46 -19.06
N SER A 464 -6.92 1.39 -17.82
CA SER A 464 -6.48 0.39 -16.85
C SER A 464 -6.62 -1.05 -17.35
N SER A 465 -7.64 -1.36 -18.17
CA SER A 465 -7.80 -2.68 -18.78
C SER A 465 -6.78 -3.00 -19.89
N GLN A 466 -6.12 -1.98 -20.45
CA GLN A 466 -5.12 -2.09 -21.51
C GLN A 466 -3.68 -2.25 -21.01
N LEU A 467 -3.43 -2.08 -19.70
CA LEU A 467 -2.11 -2.21 -19.08
C LEU A 467 -1.41 -3.52 -19.44
N LYS A 468 -0.21 -3.41 -20.00
CA LYS A 468 0.66 -4.53 -20.37
C LYS A 468 2.00 -4.41 -19.66
N TYR A 469 2.67 -5.54 -19.45
CA TYR A 469 3.97 -5.60 -18.79
C TYR A 469 4.98 -4.61 -19.39
N MET A 470 5.63 -3.80 -18.57
CA MET A 470 6.50 -2.66 -18.89
C MET A 470 5.82 -1.36 -19.34
N ASP A 471 4.48 -1.28 -19.40
CA ASP A 471 3.82 0.04 -19.46
C ASP A 471 4.18 0.90 -18.24
N ILE A 472 4.06 2.22 -18.37
CA ILE A 472 4.43 3.13 -17.30
C ILE A 472 3.18 3.56 -16.53
N LEU A 473 3.30 3.58 -15.21
CA LEU A 473 2.38 4.31 -14.34
C LEU A 473 3.11 5.58 -13.93
N ILE A 474 2.53 6.73 -14.23
CA ILE A 474 3.21 8.01 -14.11
C ILE A 474 2.38 9.05 -13.37
N LYS A 475 3.06 9.81 -12.51
CA LYS A 475 2.61 11.02 -11.85
C LYS A 475 3.53 12.16 -12.31
N PRO A 476 3.13 12.94 -13.34
CA PRO A 476 3.98 13.98 -13.91
C PRO A 476 4.48 14.96 -12.84
N GLY A 477 5.78 15.30 -12.88
CA GLY A 477 6.44 16.16 -11.91
C GLY A 477 6.84 15.48 -10.59
N SER A 478 6.56 14.19 -10.42
CA SER A 478 6.78 13.50 -9.15
C SER A 478 7.34 12.08 -9.28
N HIS A 479 6.72 11.17 -10.01
CA HIS A 479 7.22 9.79 -10.04
C HIS A 479 6.80 9.03 -11.29
N VAL A 480 7.58 8.01 -11.62
CA VAL A 480 7.27 7.07 -12.68
C VAL A 480 7.77 5.68 -12.31
N LEU A 481 6.99 4.67 -12.64
CA LEU A 481 7.33 3.27 -12.43
C LEU A 481 6.90 2.42 -13.62
N PHE A 482 7.55 1.27 -13.79
CA PHE A 482 7.09 0.25 -14.72
C PHE A 482 6.06 -0.65 -14.04
N PHE A 483 4.91 -0.84 -14.68
CA PHE A 483 4.00 -1.94 -14.40
C PHE A 483 4.66 -3.25 -14.83
N TYR A 484 4.97 -4.17 -13.90
CA TYR A 484 5.58 -5.45 -14.26
C TYR A 484 4.52 -6.54 -14.47
N SER A 485 3.66 -6.73 -13.48
CA SER A 485 2.58 -7.71 -13.54
C SER A 485 1.55 -7.46 -12.45
N TRP A 486 0.44 -8.16 -12.53
CA TRP A 486 -0.40 -8.45 -11.38
C TRP A 486 0.21 -9.60 -10.55
N ASN A 487 -0.09 -9.68 -9.26
CA ASN A 487 0.00 -10.98 -8.56
C ASN A 487 -1.07 -11.95 -9.10
N SER A 488 -1.02 -13.22 -8.67
CA SER A 488 -1.92 -14.27 -9.20
C SER A 488 -3.41 -13.90 -9.06
N ASP A 489 -3.75 -13.19 -7.98
CA ASP A 489 -5.12 -12.89 -7.59
C ASP A 489 -5.56 -11.47 -8.01
N LYS A 490 -4.67 -10.76 -8.73
CA LYS A 490 -4.77 -9.35 -9.17
C LYS A 490 -4.99 -8.34 -8.05
N THR A 491 -4.68 -8.69 -6.80
CA THR A 491 -4.87 -7.79 -5.66
C THR A 491 -3.78 -6.74 -5.46
N VAL A 492 -2.60 -6.93 -6.05
CA VAL A 492 -1.50 -5.95 -6.02
C VAL A 492 -0.82 -5.85 -7.39
N VAL A 493 -0.33 -4.65 -7.70
CA VAL A 493 0.54 -4.34 -8.82
C VAL A 493 1.98 -4.63 -8.42
N ASN A 494 2.66 -5.54 -9.13
CA ASN A 494 4.11 -5.62 -9.06
C ASN A 494 4.70 -4.52 -9.95
N SER A 495 5.55 -3.68 -9.39
CA SER A 495 6.24 -2.59 -10.09
C SER A 495 7.76 -2.81 -10.11
N LYS A 496 8.43 -2.08 -11.01
CA LYS A 496 9.86 -1.82 -10.93
C LYS A 496 10.11 -0.33 -11.00
N GLU A 497 10.90 0.19 -10.08
CA GLU A 497 11.08 1.63 -9.89
C GLU A 497 12.39 1.94 -9.15
N ALA A 498 12.82 3.20 -9.24
CA ALA A 498 13.79 3.80 -8.34
C ALA A 498 13.05 4.89 -7.55
N THR A 499 13.07 4.83 -6.23
CA THR A 499 12.36 5.78 -5.36
C THR A 499 13.23 6.14 -4.15
N THR A 500 12.97 7.32 -3.58
CA THR A 500 13.48 7.78 -2.29
C THR A 500 12.63 7.33 -1.10
N SER A 501 11.51 6.64 -1.34
CA SER A 501 10.77 5.99 -0.27
C SER A 501 11.35 4.60 0.01
N GLY A 502 11.57 4.30 1.28
CA GLY A 502 11.87 2.96 1.75
C GLY A 502 13.29 2.44 1.54
N TYR A 503 14.00 2.72 0.43
CA TYR A 503 15.33 2.13 0.20
C TYR A 503 16.31 2.90 -0.66
N ASP A 504 15.88 4.02 -1.25
CA ASP A 504 16.76 4.88 -2.03
C ASP A 504 17.54 4.13 -3.11
N LYS A 505 16.88 3.24 -3.87
CA LYS A 505 17.51 2.45 -4.94
C LYS A 505 16.50 1.84 -5.93
N THR A 506 17.01 1.34 -7.06
CA THR A 506 16.24 0.54 -8.01
C THR A 506 15.82 -0.79 -7.41
N LYS A 507 14.53 -1.13 -7.49
CA LYS A 507 14.00 -2.38 -6.94
C LYS A 507 12.62 -2.75 -7.53
N SER A 508 12.17 -3.96 -7.25
CA SER A 508 10.77 -4.36 -7.42
C SER A 508 9.95 -4.05 -6.16
N TYR A 509 8.76 -3.49 -6.34
CA TYR A 509 7.81 -3.20 -5.26
C TYR A 509 6.44 -3.82 -5.57
N THR A 510 5.57 -3.78 -4.57
CA THR A 510 4.12 -4.01 -4.73
C THR A 510 3.37 -2.74 -4.39
N ARG A 511 2.45 -2.31 -5.25
CA ARG A 511 1.56 -1.16 -5.04
C ARG A 511 0.09 -1.62 -5.10
N THR A 512 -0.80 -0.97 -4.35
CA THR A 512 -2.24 -1.20 -4.46
C THR A 512 -2.86 -0.22 -5.45
N TRP A 513 -4.07 -0.51 -5.93
CA TRP A 513 -4.81 0.44 -6.76
C TRP A 513 -5.15 1.71 -5.98
N SER A 514 -5.57 1.59 -4.72
CA SER A 514 -5.81 2.75 -3.86
C SER A 514 -4.58 3.62 -3.65
N TRP A 515 -3.38 3.03 -3.55
CA TRP A 515 -2.14 3.81 -3.47
C TRP A 515 -1.88 4.59 -4.77
N LEU A 516 -2.02 3.95 -5.93
CA LEU A 516 -1.87 4.61 -7.24
C LEU A 516 -2.91 5.71 -7.44
N SER A 517 -4.16 5.47 -7.03
CA SER A 517 -5.26 6.42 -7.19
C SER A 517 -5.11 7.64 -6.29
N SER A 518 -4.88 7.44 -4.98
CA SER A 518 -4.68 8.54 -4.03
C SER A 518 -3.45 9.39 -4.35
N ASN A 519 -2.41 8.79 -4.94
CA ASN A 519 -1.22 9.52 -5.36
C ASN A 519 -1.35 10.18 -6.74
N GLY A 520 -2.43 9.94 -7.49
CA GLY A 520 -2.70 10.61 -8.77
C GLY A 520 -1.93 10.04 -9.96
N TYR A 521 -1.72 8.73 -10.01
CA TYR A 521 -1.06 8.08 -11.15
C TYR A 521 -2.02 7.92 -12.34
N SER A 522 -1.42 7.92 -13.54
CA SER A 522 -2.06 7.54 -14.80
C SER A 522 -1.29 6.43 -15.51
N ALA A 523 -2.02 5.57 -16.23
CA ALA A 523 -1.48 4.52 -17.08
C ALA A 523 -1.17 5.04 -18.48
N LYS A 524 0.04 4.74 -18.96
CA LYS A 524 0.52 5.09 -20.30
C LYS A 524 1.31 3.95 -20.94
N THR A 525 1.36 3.93 -22.28
CA THR A 525 2.19 2.98 -23.01
C THR A 525 3.66 3.07 -22.61
N PHE A 526 4.39 1.97 -22.76
CA PHE A 526 5.85 1.96 -22.64
C PHE A 526 6.53 2.63 -23.86
N GLY A 527 6.56 3.96 -23.89
CA GLY A 527 7.27 4.73 -24.92
C GLY A 527 6.47 5.04 -26.21
N LEU A 528 7.08 5.91 -27.00
CA LEU A 528 6.54 6.98 -27.85
C LEU A 528 5.35 6.72 -28.79
N ARG A 529 4.58 7.82 -28.94
CA ARG A 529 3.85 8.24 -30.14
C ARG A 529 4.76 8.33 -31.36
#